data_AF-W2SVM3-F1
#
_entry.id   AF-W2SVM3-F1
#
_cell.length_a   1.000
_cell.length_b   1.000
_cell.length_c   1.000
_cell.angle_alpha   90.00
_cell.angle_beta   90.00
_cell.angle_gamma   90.00
#
_symmetry.space_group_name_H-M   'P 1'
#
loop_
_entity.id
_entity.type
_entity.pdbx_description
1 polymer ?
#
loop_
_entity_poly.entity_id
_entity_poly.type
_entity_poly.pdbx_seq_one_letter_code
_entity_poly.pdbx_strand_id
1 'polypeptide(L)'
;MIFIGFFTVMLPLINGPFTASAAGMLGNNTVAVEVCKKYWWRNMLYINNLFGMTAECYPITWYLAVDTQLYIVAPIFLVTLLIRPLLGAALLVLASAVSVAYVYVITFRDNLPASIMGVFALP
;
A
#
# COMPACT_ATOMS: atom_id res chain seq x y z
N MET A 1 -12.39 2.42 9.09
CA MET A 1 -12.74 3.84 9.33
C MET A 1 -12.55 4.27 10.78
N ILE A 2 -13.10 3.54 11.76
CA ILE A 2 -12.86 3.79 13.21
C ILE A 2 -11.36 3.84 13.53
N PHE A 3 -10.56 2.97 12.91
CA PHE A 3 -9.11 2.95 13.05
C PHE A 3 -8.41 4.24 12.60
N ILE A 4 -8.90 4.92 11.55
CA ILE A 4 -8.29 6.19 11.07
C ILE A 4 -8.60 7.32 12.06
N GLY A 5 -9.84 7.38 12.58
CA GLY A 5 -10.22 8.34 13.62
C GLY A 5 -9.47 8.10 14.93
N PHE A 6 -9.28 6.84 15.33
CA PHE A 6 -8.42 6.50 16.46
C PHE A 6 -6.97 6.92 16.20
N PHE A 7 -6.44 6.68 15.00
CA PHE A 7 -5.07 7.05 14.63
C PHE A 7 -4.86 8.58 14.69
N THR A 8 -5.77 9.40 14.13
CA THR A 8 -5.65 10.87 14.18
C THR A 8 -5.79 11.47 15.57
N VAL A 9 -6.55 10.83 16.46
CA VAL A 9 -6.77 11.28 17.84
C VAL A 9 -5.66 10.79 18.77
N MET A 10 -5.19 9.55 18.59
CA MET A 10 -4.23 8.92 19.50
C MET A 10 -2.78 9.21 19.15
N LEU A 11 -2.43 9.47 17.88
CA LEU A 11 -1.05 9.84 17.52
C LEU A 11 -0.47 10.99 18.34
N PRO A 12 -1.17 12.12 18.54
CA PRO A 12 -0.63 13.22 19.35
C PRO A 12 -0.51 12.87 20.85
N LEU A 13 -1.22 11.83 21.31
CA LEU A 13 -1.23 11.39 22.71
C LEU A 13 -0.16 10.31 22.99
N ILE A 14 0.31 9.60 21.97
CA ILE A 14 1.30 8.53 22.09
C ILE A 14 2.69 9.12 21.79
N ASN A 15 3.50 9.34 22.83
CA ASN A 15 4.93 9.74 22.72
C ASN A 15 5.85 8.60 23.16
N GLY A 16 5.57 7.38 22.68
CA GLY A 16 6.34 6.18 23.04
C GLY A 16 7.58 5.96 22.15
N PRO A 17 8.44 4.96 22.49
CA PRO A 17 9.59 4.60 21.68
C PRO A 17 9.22 4.22 20.23
N PHE A 18 8.06 3.58 20.05
CA PHE A 18 7.53 3.20 18.73
C PHE A 18 7.19 4.42 17.86
N THR A 19 6.62 5.49 18.44
CA THR A 19 6.32 6.72 17.72
C THR A 19 7.57 7.52 17.39
N ALA A 20 8.64 7.41 18.20
CA ALA A 20 9.93 8.01 17.87
C ALA A 20 10.62 7.29 16.69
N SER A 21 10.55 5.96 16.63
CA SER A 21 11.04 5.19 15.47
C SER A 21 10.19 5.41 14.21
N ALA A 22 8.86 5.53 14.37
CA ALA A 22 7.95 5.82 13.25
C ALA A 22 8.06 7.27 12.77
N ALA A 23 8.36 8.23 13.65
CA ALA A 23 8.64 9.61 13.28
C ALA A 23 9.95 9.74 12.48
N GLY A 24 10.91 8.83 12.69
CA GLY A 24 12.08 8.68 11.81
C GLY A 24 11.75 8.13 10.42
N MET A 25 10.61 7.44 10.25
CA MET A 25 10.16 6.88 8.96
C MET A 25 9.12 7.75 8.24
N LEU A 26 8.34 8.57 8.96
CA LEU A 26 7.17 9.31 8.45
C LEU A 26 7.24 10.84 8.71
N GLY A 27 8.30 11.32 9.35
CA GLY A 27 8.43 12.70 9.81
C GLY A 27 7.71 12.96 11.14
N ASN A 28 7.58 14.22 11.54
CA ASN A 28 6.92 14.57 12.81
C ASN A 28 5.44 14.15 12.81
N ASN A 29 4.94 13.67 13.96
CA ASN A 29 3.56 13.25 14.18
C ASN A 29 2.54 14.33 13.77
N THR A 30 2.90 15.62 13.89
CA THR A 30 2.04 16.76 13.50
C THR A 30 1.76 16.80 12.00
N VAL A 31 2.76 16.49 11.17
CA VAL A 31 2.64 16.48 9.70
C VAL A 31 1.75 15.32 9.26
N ALA A 32 1.95 14.14 9.85
CA ALA A 32 1.12 12.96 9.57
C ALA A 32 -0.37 13.21 9.89
N VAL A 33 -0.67 13.90 10.99
CA VAL A 33 -2.04 14.28 11.37
C VAL A 33 -2.66 15.25 10.35
N GLU A 34 -1.89 16.22 9.84
CA GLU A 34 -2.39 17.19 8.85
C GLU A 34 -2.65 16.55 7.48
N VAL A 35 -1.72 15.71 7.02
CA VAL A 35 -1.90 14.89 5.80
C VAL A 35 -3.13 14.00 5.95
N CYS A 36 -3.33 13.39 7.12
CA CYS A 36 -4.49 12.56 7.35
C CYS A 36 -5.81 13.37 7.33
N LYS A 37 -5.86 14.53 7.98
CA LYS A 37 -7.04 15.42 7.93
C LYS A 37 -7.40 15.84 6.50
N LYS A 38 -6.42 15.95 5.61
CA LYS A 38 -6.64 16.32 4.21
C LYS A 38 -7.02 15.14 3.30
N TYR A 39 -6.45 13.95 3.56
CA TYR A 39 -6.53 12.80 2.66
C TYR A 39 -7.20 11.55 3.26
N TRP A 40 -7.85 11.65 4.42
CA TRP A 40 -8.59 10.54 5.04
C TRP A 40 -9.59 9.87 4.07
N TRP A 41 -10.25 10.67 3.23
CA TRP A 41 -11.26 10.21 2.27
C TRP A 41 -10.69 9.24 1.23
N ARG A 42 -9.40 9.35 0.89
CA ARG A 42 -8.73 8.42 -0.04
C ARG A 42 -8.61 7.02 0.53
N ASN A 43 -8.39 6.91 1.84
CA ASN A 43 -8.33 5.63 2.54
C ASN A 43 -9.74 5.03 2.73
N MET A 44 -10.77 5.87 2.87
CA MET A 44 -12.16 5.42 2.89
C MET A 44 -12.58 4.78 1.56
N LEU A 45 -12.17 5.39 0.45
CA LEU A 45 -12.47 4.91 -0.89
C LEU A 45 -11.51 3.80 -1.36
N TYR A 46 -10.55 3.37 -0.55
CA TYR A 46 -9.54 2.37 -0.93
C TYR A 46 -8.74 2.72 -2.20
N ILE A 47 -8.44 4.01 -2.38
CA ILE A 47 -7.66 4.54 -3.51
C ILE A 47 -6.32 5.15 -3.07
N ASN A 48 -5.96 5.04 -1.79
CA ASN A 48 -4.74 5.61 -1.24
C ASN A 48 -3.46 5.07 -1.92
N ASN A 49 -3.48 3.83 -2.42
CA ASN A 49 -2.36 3.23 -3.16
C ASN A 49 -1.98 3.99 -4.46
N LEU A 50 -2.87 4.81 -5.03
CA LEU A 50 -2.63 5.48 -6.32
C LEU A 50 -1.87 6.81 -6.20
N PHE A 51 -1.67 7.33 -4.98
CA PHE A 51 -1.18 8.69 -4.76
C PHE A 51 0.22 8.75 -4.12
N GLY A 52 0.94 7.62 -4.06
CA GLY A 52 2.30 7.52 -3.51
C GLY A 52 2.37 7.48 -1.97
N MET A 53 3.50 7.01 -1.43
CA MET A 53 3.69 6.76 0.01
C MET A 53 3.71 8.02 0.89
N THR A 54 3.95 9.21 0.34
CA THR A 54 4.09 10.44 1.14
C THR A 54 2.75 11.12 1.43
N ALA A 55 1.69 10.78 0.70
CA ALA A 55 0.37 11.42 0.80
C ALA A 55 -0.71 10.49 1.40
N GLU A 56 -0.30 9.44 2.09
CA GLU A 56 -1.20 8.49 2.75
C GLU A 56 -1.30 8.76 4.26
N CYS A 57 -2.54 8.75 4.78
CA CYS A 57 -2.79 8.91 6.22
C CYS A 57 -2.22 7.75 7.05
N TYR A 58 -2.36 6.54 6.53
CA TYR A 58 -2.02 5.32 7.25
C TYR A 58 -1.38 4.34 6.27
N PRO A 59 -0.05 4.16 6.31
CA PRO A 59 0.66 3.39 5.30
C PRO A 59 0.10 1.99 5.16
N ILE A 60 -0.04 1.23 6.24
CA ILE A 60 -0.49 -0.17 6.18
C ILE A 60 -1.86 -0.37 5.49
N THR A 61 -2.72 0.66 5.39
CA THR A 61 -3.96 0.55 4.60
C THR A 61 -3.77 0.49 3.09
N TRP A 62 -2.57 0.73 2.55
CA TRP A 62 -2.27 0.49 1.13
C TRP A 62 -2.55 -0.96 0.74
N TYR A 63 -2.24 -1.92 1.61
CA TYR A 63 -2.45 -3.34 1.35
C TYR A 63 -3.96 -3.66 1.25
N LEU A 64 -4.73 -3.16 2.22
CA LEU A 64 -6.18 -3.36 2.23
C LEU A 64 -6.84 -2.73 0.99
N ALA A 65 -6.34 -1.58 0.53
CA ALA A 65 -6.82 -0.95 -0.70
C ALA A 65 -6.54 -1.81 -1.94
N VAL A 66 -5.34 -2.37 -2.06
CA VAL A 66 -4.99 -3.30 -3.15
C VAL A 66 -5.89 -4.54 -3.12
N ASP A 67 -6.14 -5.12 -1.95
CA ASP A 67 -7.00 -6.30 -1.84
C ASP A 67 -8.41 -6.03 -2.38
N THR A 68 -9.03 -4.89 -2.04
CA THR A 68 -10.36 -4.55 -2.57
C THR A 68 -10.36 -4.41 -4.09
N GLN A 69 -9.30 -3.85 -4.69
CA GLN A 69 -9.17 -3.72 -6.13
C GLN A 69 -8.99 -5.09 -6.79
N LEU A 70 -8.20 -5.98 -6.19
CA LEU A 70 -8.05 -7.35 -6.67
C LEU A 70 -9.37 -8.14 -6.58
N TYR A 71 -10.18 -7.94 -5.53
CA TYR A 71 -11.51 -8.53 -5.44
C TYR A 71 -12.45 -8.06 -6.55
N ILE A 72 -12.34 -6.80 -6.99
CA ILE A 72 -13.12 -6.28 -8.12
C ILE A 72 -12.69 -6.94 -9.44
N VAL A 73 -11.40 -7.21 -9.62
CA VAL A 73 -10.87 -7.85 -10.85
C VAL A 73 -11.02 -9.38 -10.82
N ALA A 74 -11.10 -10.00 -9.64
CA ALA A 74 -11.17 -11.45 -9.46
C ALA A 74 -12.22 -12.19 -10.31
N PRO A 75 -13.46 -11.67 -10.52
CA PRO A 75 -14.46 -12.31 -11.36
C PRO A 75 -13.98 -12.59 -12.78
N ILE A 76 -13.12 -11.75 -13.36
CA ILE A 76 -12.59 -11.94 -14.72
C ILE A 76 -11.78 -13.24 -14.78
N PHE A 77 -10.92 -13.46 -13.80
CA PHE A 77 -10.10 -14.67 -13.71
C PHE A 77 -10.95 -15.89 -13.37
N LEU A 78 -11.87 -15.76 -12.40
CA LEU A 78 -12.72 -16.87 -11.95
C LEU A 78 -13.70 -17.34 -13.03
N VAL A 79 -14.37 -16.41 -13.72
CA VAL A 79 -15.32 -16.74 -14.81
C VAL A 79 -14.57 -17.37 -15.98
N THR A 80 -13.39 -16.84 -16.35
CA THR A 80 -12.57 -17.44 -17.42
C THR A 80 -12.13 -18.85 -17.04
N LEU A 81 -11.74 -19.08 -15.79
CA LEU A 81 -11.37 -20.41 -15.30
C LEU A 81 -12.54 -21.39 -15.32
N LEU A 82 -13.75 -20.93 -15.00
CA LEU A 82 -14.98 -21.74 -15.02
C LEU A 82 -15.38 -22.15 -16.44
N ILE A 83 -15.32 -21.21 -17.40
CA ILE A 83 -15.77 -21.47 -18.79
C ILE A 83 -14.68 -22.19 -19.60
N ARG A 84 -13.42 -21.76 -19.48
CA ARG A 84 -12.28 -22.30 -20.23
C ARG A 84 -11.05 -22.46 -19.32
N PRO A 85 -10.91 -23.59 -18.61
CA PRO A 85 -9.91 -23.75 -17.55
C PRO A 85 -8.46 -23.59 -18.04
N LEU A 86 -8.15 -24.04 -19.27
CA LEU A 86 -6.81 -23.86 -19.84
C LEU A 86 -6.47 -22.38 -20.11
N LEU A 87 -7.43 -21.59 -20.61
CA LEU A 87 -7.22 -20.16 -20.81
C LEU A 87 -7.17 -19.40 -19.48
N GLY A 88 -8.01 -19.77 -18.51
CA GLY A 88 -7.98 -19.18 -17.18
C GLY A 88 -6.66 -19.45 -16.46
N ALA A 89 -6.14 -20.68 -16.53
CA ALA A 89 -4.84 -21.03 -15.98
C ALA A 89 -3.70 -20.26 -16.69
N ALA A 90 -3.72 -20.18 -18.03
CA ALA A 90 -2.74 -19.40 -18.78
C ALA A 90 -2.78 -17.92 -18.38
N LEU A 91 -3.97 -17.34 -18.24
CA LEU A 91 -4.15 -15.94 -17.84
C LEU A 91 -3.59 -15.68 -16.43
N LEU A 92 -3.82 -16.59 -15.47
CA LEU A 92 -3.28 -16.49 -14.10
C LEU A 92 -1.75 -16.59 -14.07
N VAL A 93 -1.18 -17.54 -14.82
CA VAL A 93 0.28 -17.71 -14.92
C VAL A 93 0.91 -16.49 -15.58
N LEU A 94 0.31 -15.96 -16.64
CA LEU A 94 0.80 -14.75 -17.30
C LEU A 94 0.70 -13.53 -16.38
N ALA A 95 -0.43 -13.33 -15.69
CA ALA A 95 -0.60 -12.20 -14.78
C ALA A 95 0.40 -12.24 -13.62
N SER A 96 0.64 -13.41 -13.04
CA SER A 96 1.65 -13.59 -11.98
C SER A 96 3.08 -13.37 -12.50
N ALA A 97 3.42 -13.91 -13.67
CA ALA A 97 4.73 -13.67 -14.30
C ALA A 97 4.97 -12.19 -14.61
N VAL A 98 3.96 -11.48 -15.14
CA VAL A 98 4.02 -10.03 -15.39
C VAL A 98 4.21 -9.25 -14.10
N SER A 99 3.50 -9.62 -13.02
CA SER A 99 3.67 -8.97 -11.72
C SER A 99 5.11 -9.10 -11.19
N VAL A 100 5.67 -10.31 -11.22
CA VAL A 100 7.06 -10.56 -10.79
C VAL A 100 8.06 -9.80 -11.67
N ALA A 101 7.88 -9.84 -12.99
CA ALA A 101 8.74 -9.13 -13.93
C ALA A 101 8.69 -7.61 -13.72
N TYR A 102 7.50 -7.06 -13.46
CA TYR A 102 7.33 -5.63 -13.19
C TYR A 102 8.13 -5.20 -11.95
N VAL A 103 8.01 -5.93 -10.84
CA VAL A 103 8.77 -5.65 -9.61
C VAL A 103 10.28 -5.73 -9.85
N TYR A 104 10.73 -6.70 -10.64
CA TYR A 104 12.13 -6.82 -11.01
C TYR A 104 12.61 -5.62 -11.85
N VAL A 105 11.85 -5.25 -12.88
CA VAL A 105 12.21 -4.13 -13.78
C VAL A 105 12.34 -2.82 -13.00
N ILE A 106 11.40 -2.50 -12.09
CA ILE A 106 11.50 -1.27 -11.29
C ILE A 106 12.71 -1.30 -10.36
N THR A 107 13.00 -2.47 -9.75
CA THR A 107 14.11 -2.61 -8.81
C THR A 107 15.45 -2.35 -9.49
N PHE A 108 15.63 -2.84 -10.72
CA PHE A 108 16.85 -2.64 -11.50
C PHE A 108 16.96 -1.24 -12.10
N ARG A 109 15.83 -0.63 -12.51
CA ARG A 109 15.81 0.75 -13.05
C ARG A 109 16.18 1.76 -11.99
N ASP A 110 15.60 1.63 -10.80
CA ASP A 110 15.68 2.62 -9.74
C ASP A 110 16.76 2.29 -8.69
N ASN A 111 17.53 1.21 -8.90
CA ASN A 111 18.55 0.69 -7.96
C ASN A 111 18.01 0.59 -6.53
N LEU A 112 16.77 0.13 -6.40
CA LEU A 112 16.08 0.07 -5.13
C LEU A 112 16.70 -1.00 -4.22
N PRO A 113 16.85 -0.73 -2.92
CA PRO A 113 17.35 -1.72 -1.98
C PRO A 113 16.35 -2.87 -1.81
N ALA A 114 16.86 -4.09 -1.61
CA ALA A 114 16.05 -5.30 -1.50
C ALA A 114 15.11 -5.35 -0.26
N SER A 115 15.21 -4.37 0.63
CA SER A 115 14.38 -4.28 1.82
C SER A 115 13.96 -2.84 2.07
N ILE A 116 12.77 -2.68 2.66
CA ILE A 116 12.25 -1.38 3.10
C ILE A 116 13.24 -0.72 4.08
N MET A 117 13.97 -1.50 4.88
CA MET A 117 15.03 -1.00 5.76
C MET A 117 16.19 -0.34 5.00
N GLY A 118 16.51 -0.82 3.79
CA GLY A 118 17.51 -0.17 2.94
C GLY A 118 17.01 1.16 2.35
N VAL A 119 15.70 1.33 2.15
CA VAL A 119 15.11 2.61 1.69
C VAL A 119 15.28 3.68 2.78
N PHE A 120 15.15 3.31 4.06
CA PHE A 120 15.36 4.22 5.20
C PHE A 120 16.83 4.43 5.59
N ALA A 121 17.77 3.74 4.94
CA ALA A 121 19.21 3.90 5.17
C ALA A 121 19.89 4.82 4.14
N LEU A 122 19.16 5.26 3.11
CA LEU A 122 19.63 6.26 2.16
C LEU A 122 19.41 7.67 2.77
N PRO A 123 20.46 8.50 2.90
CA PRO A 123 20.39 9.83 3.49
C PRO A 123 19.55 10.82 2.67
#